data_AF-A0AAY4ABK0-F1
#
_entry.id   AF-A0AAY4ABK0-F1
#
_cell.length_a   1.000
_cell.length_b   1.000
_cell.length_c   1.000
_cell.angle_alpha   90.00
_cell.angle_beta   90.00
_cell.angle_gamma   90.00
#
_symmetry.space_group_name_H-M   'P 1'
#
loop_
_entity.id
_entity.type
_entity.pdbx_description
1 polymer ?
#
loop_
_entity_poly.entity_id
_entity_poly.type
_entity_poly.pdbx_seq_one_letter_code
_entity_poly.pdbx_strand_id
1 'polypeptide(L)'
;MLFLGFPCREHNCTYIMYHGTSRENAESIKKNGFRRSEDGMFGPGVYVSRDLRKASRYPLDLELHERVVLKLKVQVGKVIKINRQNHPMKKTWHNYGYDTAWCPPNCGMVKSGLEEDCVWDPKNITVLEEHPADLTDHNCTYIMYHGTSRENAESIKKNGFRRSEDGMFGPGVYVSRDLRKASRYPLDLELHERVVLKLKVQVGKVIKIDHQNHPMKKKWHDYGYDTAWCPANCLMVMSGLEEVLLLLYRPTGLLQKQTIFSNVCYLFCV
;
A
#
# COMPACT_ATOMS: atom_id res chain seq x y z
N MET A 1 9.53 -23.42 -18.87
CA MET A 1 8.63 -22.83 -17.85
C MET A 1 9.07 -21.38 -17.65
N LEU A 2 8.27 -20.41 -18.12
CA LEU A 2 8.65 -18.99 -18.21
C LEU A 2 8.61 -18.30 -16.82
N PHE A 3 9.72 -17.67 -16.43
CA PHE A 3 9.86 -16.89 -15.19
C PHE A 3 9.24 -15.49 -15.38
N LEU A 4 8.07 -15.23 -14.77
CA LEU A 4 7.39 -13.93 -14.75
C LEU A 4 7.63 -13.18 -13.41
N GLY A 5 8.88 -12.93 -13.03
CA GLY A 5 9.18 -12.35 -11.70
C GLY A 5 10.47 -11.55 -11.55
N PHE A 6 11.47 -11.85 -12.35
CA PHE A 6 12.68 -11.06 -12.52
C PHE A 6 12.98 -11.00 -14.02
N PRO A 7 12.83 -9.86 -14.70
CA PRO A 7 13.09 -9.76 -16.14
C PRO A 7 14.57 -9.88 -16.50
N CYS A 8 15.47 -9.85 -15.52
CA CYS A 8 16.90 -9.76 -15.77
C CYS A 8 17.54 -11.15 -15.70
N ARG A 9 18.07 -11.58 -16.87
CA ARG A 9 18.62 -12.92 -17.13
C ARG A 9 20.15 -13.01 -16.93
N GLU A 10 20.78 -11.97 -16.38
CA GLU A 10 22.23 -11.84 -16.33
C GLU A 10 22.74 -11.61 -14.91
N HIS A 11 23.98 -12.03 -14.63
CA HIS A 11 24.63 -12.05 -13.31
C HIS A 11 24.90 -10.66 -12.68
N ASN A 12 24.16 -9.60 -13.05
CA ASN A 12 24.38 -8.23 -12.58
C ASN A 12 23.08 -7.40 -12.42
N CYS A 13 21.95 -8.06 -12.20
CA CYS A 13 20.67 -7.37 -12.03
C CYS A 13 20.67 -6.50 -10.79
N THR A 14 20.43 -5.20 -10.99
CA THR A 14 20.33 -4.23 -9.91
C THR A 14 18.90 -3.70 -9.80
N TYR A 15 18.37 -3.63 -8.58
CA TYR A 15 17.04 -3.10 -8.30
C TYR A 15 17.09 -1.97 -7.27
N ILE A 16 16.11 -1.08 -7.35
CA ILE A 16 15.77 -0.19 -6.23
C ILE A 16 14.86 -0.97 -5.29
N MET A 17 15.27 -1.05 -4.03
CA MET A 17 14.55 -1.74 -2.96
C MET A 17 14.60 -0.89 -1.68
N TYR A 18 13.87 -1.33 -0.66
CA TYR A 18 13.64 -0.57 0.56
C TYR A 18 13.79 -1.45 1.79
N HIS A 19 14.34 -0.85 2.86
CA HIS A 19 14.50 -1.49 4.16
C HIS A 19 14.03 -0.55 5.26
N GLY A 20 12.99 -0.96 6.01
CA GLY A 20 12.52 -0.23 7.18
C GLY A 20 13.34 -0.60 8.41
N THR A 21 13.75 0.40 9.17
CA THR A 21 14.58 0.23 10.36
C THR A 21 14.40 1.40 11.34
N SER A 22 15.02 1.34 12.53
CA SER A 22 15.06 2.47 13.46
C SER A 22 16.02 3.55 12.98
N ARG A 23 15.84 4.80 13.43
CA ARG A 23 16.81 5.89 13.15
C ARG A 23 18.23 5.52 13.56
N GLU A 24 18.39 4.96 14.76
CA GLU A 24 19.69 4.51 15.28
C GLU A 24 20.33 3.44 14.39
N ASN A 25 19.55 2.44 13.96
CA ASN A 25 20.06 1.39 13.06
C ASN A 25 20.40 1.96 11.68
N ALA A 26 19.62 2.91 11.16
CA ALA A 26 19.94 3.58 9.90
C ALA A 26 21.27 4.33 9.98
N GLU A 27 21.54 5.04 11.08
CA GLU A 27 22.84 5.68 11.33
C GLU A 27 23.97 4.66 11.39
N SER A 28 23.78 3.56 12.11
CA SER A 28 24.75 2.46 12.18
C SER A 28 25.01 1.83 10.82
N ILE A 29 23.98 1.60 10.01
CA ILE A 29 24.08 1.04 8.65
C ILE A 29 24.83 2.01 7.73
N LYS A 30 24.54 3.31 7.78
CA LYS A 30 25.25 4.32 6.98
C LYS A 30 26.74 4.39 7.32
N LYS A 31 27.09 4.21 8.61
CA LYS A 31 28.47 4.26 9.09
C LYS A 31 29.25 2.96 8.86
N ASN A 32 28.62 1.82 9.11
CA ASN A 32 29.29 0.52 9.23
C ASN A 32 28.88 -0.48 8.13
N GLY A 33 27.93 -0.13 7.27
CA GLY A 33 27.27 -1.04 6.35
C GLY A 33 26.21 -1.91 7.02
N PHE A 34 25.47 -2.65 6.20
CA PHE A 34 24.50 -3.63 6.70
C PHE A 34 25.20 -4.81 7.40
N ARG A 35 24.54 -5.33 8.42
CA ARG A 35 24.84 -6.65 9.00
C ARG A 35 23.70 -7.59 8.69
N ARG A 36 24.01 -8.85 8.42
CA ARG A 36 23.00 -9.89 8.24
C ARG A 36 22.27 -10.10 9.56
N SER A 37 20.96 -10.32 9.49
CA SER A 37 20.25 -10.93 10.60
C SER A 37 20.75 -12.37 10.80
N GLU A 38 20.64 -12.89 12.02
CA GLU A 38 20.99 -14.28 12.32
C GLU A 38 19.93 -15.26 11.80
N ASP A 39 18.68 -14.83 11.69
CA ASP A 39 17.58 -15.61 11.14
C ASP A 39 16.51 -14.71 10.47
N GLY A 40 15.47 -15.34 9.91
CA GLY A 40 14.29 -14.71 9.31
C GLY A 40 13.55 -15.69 8.42
N MET A 41 12.53 -15.30 7.65
CA MET A 41 11.77 -16.25 6.82
C MET A 41 12.65 -17.12 5.90
N PHE A 42 13.75 -16.56 5.39
CA PHE A 42 14.72 -17.20 4.50
C PHE A 42 16.08 -17.49 5.15
N GLY A 43 16.18 -17.40 6.48
CA GLY A 43 17.44 -17.60 7.20
C GLY A 43 18.23 -16.30 7.35
N PRO A 44 19.54 -16.40 7.60
CA PRO A 44 20.39 -15.23 7.76
C PRO A 44 20.47 -14.41 6.47
N GLY A 45 20.45 -13.09 6.59
CA GLY A 45 20.61 -12.17 5.46
C GLY A 45 20.08 -10.77 5.73
N VAL A 46 20.04 -9.93 4.69
CA VAL A 46 19.43 -8.60 4.76
C VAL A 46 18.11 -8.63 4.02
N TYR A 47 17.03 -8.34 4.75
CA TYR A 47 15.66 -8.37 4.23
C TYR A 47 15.29 -7.03 3.63
N VAL A 48 14.86 -7.05 2.37
CA VAL A 48 14.49 -5.85 1.60
C VAL A 48 13.22 -6.12 0.80
N SER A 49 12.55 -5.07 0.38
CA SER A 49 11.34 -5.17 -0.46
C SER A 49 11.37 -4.12 -1.56
N ARG A 50 10.80 -4.45 -2.71
CA ARG A 50 10.47 -3.50 -3.77
C ARG A 50 9.26 -2.62 -3.42
N ASP A 51 8.44 -3.02 -2.43
CA ASP A 51 7.33 -2.21 -1.93
C ASP A 51 7.78 -1.34 -0.75
N LEU A 52 7.96 -0.04 -1.02
CA LEU A 52 8.29 0.98 -0.02
C LEU A 52 7.32 0.96 1.18
N ARG A 53 6.02 0.75 0.94
CA ARG A 53 4.99 0.73 1.99
C ARG A 53 5.07 -0.53 2.84
N LYS A 54 5.54 -1.64 2.26
CA LYS A 54 5.85 -2.82 3.05
C LYS A 54 7.01 -2.50 3.99
N ALA A 55 8.10 -1.95 3.45
CA ALA A 55 9.29 -1.63 4.23
C ALA A 55 8.99 -0.66 5.37
N SER A 56 8.20 0.40 5.15
CA SER A 56 7.89 1.42 6.16
C SER A 56 7.13 0.91 7.40
N ARG A 57 6.54 -0.29 7.33
CA ARG A 57 5.87 -0.91 8.48
C ARG A 57 6.83 -1.53 9.49
N TYR A 58 8.10 -1.73 9.11
CA TYR A 58 9.08 -2.38 9.95
C TYR A 58 10.04 -1.35 10.57
N PRO A 59 10.52 -1.61 11.80
CA PRO A 59 10.17 -2.73 12.69
C PRO A 59 8.74 -2.59 13.28
N LEU A 60 8.03 -3.72 13.46
CA LEU A 60 6.62 -3.70 13.87
C LEU A 60 6.40 -3.23 15.33
N ASP A 61 7.44 -3.34 16.14
CA ASP A 61 7.51 -3.01 17.56
C ASP A 61 7.82 -1.54 17.86
N LEU A 62 8.27 -0.77 16.86
CA LEU A 62 8.53 0.66 17.00
C LEU A 62 7.33 1.52 16.62
N GLU A 63 7.23 2.73 17.16
CA GLU A 63 6.25 3.71 16.68
C GLU A 63 6.65 4.29 15.32
N LEU A 64 5.68 4.82 14.56
CA LEU A 64 5.92 5.35 13.20
C LEU A 64 7.01 6.44 13.17
N HIS A 65 7.07 7.28 14.20
CA HIS A 65 7.99 8.41 14.26
C HIS A 65 9.45 7.99 14.53
N GLU A 66 9.66 6.80 15.08
CA GLU A 66 10.96 6.18 15.37
C GLU A 66 11.54 5.43 14.18
N ARG A 67 10.71 5.16 13.16
CA ARG A 67 11.07 4.41 11.96
C ARG A 67 11.55 5.31 10.84
N VAL A 68 12.48 4.77 10.07
CA VAL A 68 12.94 5.32 8.79
C VAL A 68 13.00 4.21 7.75
N VAL A 69 12.98 4.59 6.48
CA VAL A 69 13.17 3.68 5.36
C VAL A 69 14.40 4.07 4.58
N LEU A 70 15.31 3.13 4.40
CA LEU A 70 16.45 3.27 3.51
C LEU A 70 16.04 2.85 2.10
N LYS A 71 16.28 3.73 1.12
CA LYS A 71 16.22 3.41 -0.31
C LYS A 71 17.57 2.86 -0.74
N LEU A 72 17.55 1.71 -1.38
CA LEU A 72 18.72 0.89 -1.62
C LEU A 72 18.89 0.60 -3.10
N LYS A 73 20.13 0.58 -3.57
CA LYS A 73 20.54 -0.08 -4.81
C LYS A 73 21.04 -1.49 -4.45
N VAL A 74 20.33 -2.52 -4.91
CA VAL A 74 20.60 -3.92 -4.54
C VAL A 74 20.99 -4.72 -5.77
N GLN A 75 22.20 -5.30 -5.75
CA GLN A 75 22.67 -6.26 -6.73
C GLN A 75 22.22 -7.67 -6.32
N VAL A 76 21.23 -8.23 -7.01
CA VAL A 76 20.57 -9.47 -6.53
C VAL A 76 21.31 -10.75 -6.90
N GLY A 77 22.26 -10.68 -7.83
CA GLY A 77 23.05 -11.84 -8.28
C GLY A 77 22.17 -13.01 -8.73
N LYS A 78 22.56 -14.23 -8.35
CA LYS A 78 21.81 -15.46 -8.61
C LYS A 78 20.64 -15.59 -7.62
N VAL A 79 19.43 -15.45 -8.14
CA VAL A 79 18.20 -15.47 -7.32
C VAL A 79 17.56 -16.86 -7.29
N ILE A 80 17.17 -17.33 -6.11
CA ILE A 80 16.27 -18.47 -5.94
C ILE A 80 14.85 -18.01 -5.61
N LYS A 81 13.87 -18.58 -6.28
CA LYS A 81 12.45 -18.36 -5.97
C LYS A 81 12.00 -19.34 -4.87
N ILE A 82 11.48 -18.80 -3.77
CA ILE A 82 10.97 -19.57 -2.63
C ILE A 82 9.48 -19.24 -2.46
N ASN A 83 8.61 -20.08 -3.02
CA ASN A 83 7.17 -19.79 -3.18
C ASN A 83 6.25 -20.77 -2.44
N ARG A 84 6.77 -21.56 -1.50
CA ARG A 84 6.00 -22.50 -0.68
C ARG A 84 6.68 -22.75 0.67
N GLN A 85 5.89 -23.00 1.72
CA GLN A 85 6.41 -23.04 3.09
C GLN A 85 7.48 -24.10 3.30
N ASN A 86 7.30 -25.29 2.71
CA ASN A 86 8.21 -26.43 2.83
C ASN A 86 9.21 -26.49 1.66
N HIS A 87 9.76 -25.34 1.24
CA HIS A 87 10.79 -25.32 0.22
C HIS A 87 12.11 -25.88 0.79
N PRO A 88 12.75 -26.87 0.14
CA PRO A 88 13.91 -27.57 0.70
C PRO A 88 15.11 -26.65 0.97
N MET A 89 15.25 -25.59 0.17
CA MET A 89 16.31 -24.59 0.32
C MET A 89 15.86 -23.31 1.05
N LYS A 90 14.72 -23.31 1.76
CA LYS A 90 14.14 -22.10 2.39
C LYS A 90 15.16 -21.31 3.22
N LYS A 91 16.01 -22.00 3.97
CA LYS A 91 17.01 -21.42 4.89
C LYS A 91 18.46 -21.64 4.45
N THR A 92 18.70 -22.45 3.43
CA THR A 92 20.03 -22.98 3.08
C THR A 92 20.47 -22.64 1.65
N TRP A 93 19.68 -21.85 0.92
CA TRP A 93 19.94 -21.45 -0.47
C TRP A 93 21.33 -20.86 -0.70
N HIS A 94 21.89 -20.12 0.26
CA HIS A 94 23.23 -19.56 0.17
C HIS A 94 24.33 -20.63 0.07
N ASN A 95 24.14 -21.81 0.66
CA ASN A 95 25.07 -22.95 0.54
C ASN A 95 25.11 -23.52 -0.88
N TYR A 96 24.13 -23.20 -1.72
CA TYR A 96 24.02 -23.64 -3.11
C TYR A 96 24.44 -22.54 -4.10
N GLY A 97 25.13 -21.50 -3.61
CA GLY A 97 25.67 -20.41 -4.43
C GLY A 97 24.62 -19.44 -4.96
N TYR A 98 23.48 -19.31 -4.28
CA TYR A 98 22.51 -18.24 -4.54
C TYR A 98 22.84 -17.01 -3.71
N ASP A 99 22.72 -15.84 -4.31
CA ASP A 99 23.02 -14.55 -3.68
C ASP A 99 21.78 -13.94 -3.02
N THR A 100 20.58 -14.25 -3.54
CA THR A 100 19.30 -13.74 -3.03
C THR A 100 18.23 -14.82 -3.02
N ALA A 101 17.48 -14.94 -1.92
CA ALA A 101 16.21 -15.66 -1.87
C ALA A 101 15.03 -14.70 -2.06
N TRP A 102 14.08 -15.08 -2.91
CA TRP A 102 12.92 -14.24 -3.23
C TRP A 102 11.57 -14.94 -3.00
N CYS A 103 10.70 -14.27 -2.25
CA CYS A 103 9.28 -14.55 -2.12
C CYS A 103 8.47 -13.79 -3.19
N PRO A 104 7.79 -14.46 -4.14
CA PRO A 104 6.88 -13.77 -5.03
C PRO A 104 5.66 -13.21 -4.30
N PRO A 105 5.04 -12.14 -4.84
CA PRO A 105 3.75 -11.71 -4.35
C PRO A 105 2.69 -12.80 -4.59
N ASN A 106 1.68 -12.84 -3.71
CA ASN A 106 0.50 -13.71 -3.79
C ASN A 106 0.79 -15.22 -3.95
N CYS A 107 1.94 -15.70 -3.44
CA CYS A 107 2.29 -17.12 -3.51
C CYS A 107 1.87 -17.94 -2.27
N GLY A 108 1.18 -17.34 -1.30
CA GLY A 108 0.72 -18.02 -0.09
C GLY A 108 1.77 -18.21 1.01
N MET A 109 2.99 -17.69 0.83
CA MET A 109 4.08 -17.75 1.82
C MET A 109 3.86 -16.83 3.03
N VAL A 110 3.22 -15.68 2.83
CA VAL A 110 2.96 -14.69 3.88
C VAL A 110 1.51 -14.22 3.80
N LYS A 111 0.87 -13.97 4.96
CA LYS A 111 -0.54 -13.55 5.04
C LYS A 111 -0.82 -12.26 4.26
N SER A 112 0.17 -11.38 4.16
CA SER A 112 0.03 -10.11 3.43
C SER A 112 0.00 -10.27 1.91
N GLY A 113 0.43 -11.42 1.37
CA GLY A 113 0.63 -11.61 -0.06
C GLY A 113 1.74 -10.75 -0.67
N LEU A 114 2.51 -10.02 0.14
CA LEU A 114 3.57 -9.13 -0.35
C LEU A 114 4.88 -9.88 -0.57
N GLU A 115 5.63 -9.43 -1.57
CA GLU A 115 6.94 -9.98 -1.92
C GLU A 115 8.02 -9.66 -0.88
N GLU A 116 9.11 -10.42 -0.87
CA GLU A 116 10.25 -10.21 0.02
C GLU A 116 11.53 -10.78 -0.59
N ASP A 117 12.63 -10.04 -0.46
CA ASP A 117 13.94 -10.49 -0.86
C ASP A 117 14.83 -10.59 0.39
N CYS A 118 15.65 -11.63 0.46
CA CYS A 118 16.69 -11.81 1.46
C CYS A 118 18.03 -11.95 0.75
N VAL A 119 18.87 -10.93 0.88
CA VAL A 119 20.19 -10.84 0.23
C VAL A 119 21.24 -11.41 1.17
N TRP A 120 22.10 -12.29 0.66
CA TRP A 120 23.10 -12.97 1.48
C TRP A 120 24.23 -12.03 1.90
N ASP A 121 24.92 -11.40 0.96
CA ASP A 121 26.07 -10.54 1.26
C ASP A 121 25.64 -9.05 1.34
N PRO A 122 25.77 -8.40 2.51
CA PRO A 122 25.55 -6.97 2.68
C PRO A 122 26.31 -6.08 1.68
N LYS A 123 27.46 -6.52 1.15
CA LYS A 123 28.24 -5.76 0.17
C LYS A 123 27.50 -5.52 -1.15
N ASN A 124 26.48 -6.31 -1.43
CA ASN A 124 25.63 -6.16 -2.61
C ASN A 124 24.57 -5.06 -2.45
N ILE A 125 24.54 -4.37 -1.31
CA ILE A 125 23.56 -3.35 -0.97
C ILE A 125 24.25 -2.01 -0.78
N THR A 126 23.80 -1.00 -1.54
CA THR A 126 24.24 0.39 -1.38
C THR A 126 23.08 1.23 -0.91
N VAL A 127 23.26 1.96 0.20
CA VAL A 127 22.28 2.96 0.65
C VAL A 127 22.35 4.18 -0.27
N LEU A 128 21.20 4.59 -0.81
CA LEU A 128 21.09 5.78 -1.66
C LEU A 128 20.54 6.96 -0.86
N GLU A 129 19.41 6.76 -0.19
CA GLU A 129 18.66 7.81 0.50
C GLU A 129 18.03 7.24 1.78
N GLU A 130 17.77 8.11 2.75
CA GLU A 130 16.95 7.83 3.94
C GLU A 130 15.69 8.68 3.88
N HIS A 131 14.55 8.06 4.18
CA HIS A 131 13.25 8.70 4.24
C HIS A 131 12.63 8.47 5.63
N PRO A 132 11.98 9.47 6.25
CA PRO A 132 11.04 9.21 7.33
C PRO A 132 10.03 8.14 6.91
N ALA A 133 9.69 7.21 7.80
CA ALA A 133 8.65 6.22 7.51
C ALA A 133 7.27 6.88 7.25
N ASP A 134 7.05 8.07 7.81
CA ASP A 134 5.83 8.88 7.69
C ASP A 134 5.62 9.49 6.28
N LEU A 135 6.69 9.67 5.48
CA LEU A 135 6.60 10.14 4.10
C LEU A 135 5.82 9.16 3.22
N THR A 136 5.67 7.91 3.66
CA THR A 136 4.89 6.88 2.99
C THR A 136 3.39 6.95 3.28
N ASP A 137 2.92 7.92 4.06
CA ASP A 137 1.48 8.17 4.26
C ASP A 137 1.08 9.60 3.87
N HIS A 138 1.89 10.62 4.20
CA HIS A 138 1.54 12.04 4.01
C HIS A 138 1.46 12.54 2.56
N ASN A 139 2.03 11.81 1.59
CA ASN A 139 1.95 12.16 0.17
C ASN A 139 1.49 10.99 -0.71
N CYS A 140 0.81 10.01 -0.10
CA CYS A 140 0.35 8.84 -0.82
C CYS A 140 -0.83 9.17 -1.72
N THR A 141 -0.65 8.89 -3.00
CA THR A 141 -1.70 9.02 -3.99
C THR A 141 -2.24 7.65 -4.37
N TYR A 142 -3.56 7.46 -4.26
CA TYR A 142 -4.24 6.21 -4.61
C TYR A 142 -5.20 6.41 -5.76
N ILE A 143 -5.39 5.36 -6.55
CA ILE A 143 -6.57 5.27 -7.41
C ILE A 143 -7.74 4.79 -6.56
N MET A 144 -8.80 5.59 -6.50
CA MET A 144 -10.02 5.30 -5.76
C MET A 144 -11.26 5.57 -6.62
N TYR A 145 -12.42 5.17 -6.12
CA TYR A 145 -13.68 5.14 -6.84
C TYR A 145 -14.79 5.80 -6.03
N HIS A 146 -15.59 6.65 -6.67
CA HIS A 146 -16.74 7.30 -6.07
C HIS A 146 -18.00 7.00 -6.89
N GLY A 147 -18.94 6.26 -6.31
CA GLY A 147 -20.26 6.06 -6.90
C GLY A 147 -21.15 7.27 -6.66
N THR A 148 -21.84 7.72 -7.71
CA THR A 148 -22.71 8.89 -7.67
C THR A 148 -23.75 8.83 -8.80
N SER A 149 -24.70 9.76 -8.84
CA SER A 149 -25.63 9.89 -9.96
C SER A 149 -24.93 10.50 -11.19
N ARG A 150 -25.47 10.28 -12.39
CA ARG A 150 -24.95 10.91 -13.62
C ARG A 150 -24.89 12.44 -13.50
N GLU A 151 -25.95 13.06 -12.99
CA GLU A 151 -26.04 14.50 -12.76
C GLU A 151 -24.96 14.99 -11.78
N ASN A 152 -24.79 14.30 -10.65
CA ASN A 152 -23.76 14.66 -9.67
C ASN A 152 -22.36 14.48 -10.24
N ALA A 153 -22.12 13.45 -11.05
CA ALA A 153 -20.85 13.28 -11.74
C ALA A 153 -20.55 14.45 -12.67
N GLU A 154 -21.53 14.96 -13.42
CA GLU A 154 -21.36 16.15 -14.26
C GLU A 154 -21.08 17.40 -13.43
N SER A 155 -21.81 17.59 -12.33
CA SER A 155 -21.56 18.68 -11.38
C SER A 155 -20.15 18.60 -10.77
N ILE A 156 -19.69 17.41 -10.36
CA ILE A 156 -18.34 17.18 -9.82
C ILE A 156 -17.26 17.47 -10.86
N LYS A 157 -17.48 17.10 -12.13
CA LYS A 157 -16.52 17.39 -13.21
C LYS A 157 -16.38 18.90 -13.46
N LYS A 158 -17.50 19.62 -13.38
CA LYS A 158 -17.55 21.07 -13.62
C LYS A 158 -17.02 21.86 -12.43
N ASN A 159 -17.46 21.51 -11.23
CA ASN A 159 -17.33 22.33 -10.02
C ASN A 159 -16.40 21.72 -8.95
N GLY A 160 -15.91 20.49 -9.16
CA GLY A 160 -15.19 19.74 -8.15
C GLY A 160 -16.11 19.06 -7.13
N PHE A 161 -15.52 18.26 -6.25
CA PHE A 161 -16.26 17.63 -5.15
C PHE A 161 -16.70 18.66 -4.12
N ARG A 162 -17.90 18.46 -3.57
CA ARG A 162 -18.40 19.18 -2.39
C ARG A 162 -18.38 18.24 -1.19
N ARG A 163 -18.03 18.80 -0.04
CA ARG A 163 -18.06 18.08 1.24
C ARG A 163 -19.51 17.73 1.58
N SER A 164 -19.79 16.47 1.92
CA SER A 164 -21.07 16.14 2.56
C SER A 164 -21.13 16.77 3.96
N GLU A 165 -22.32 17.09 4.46
CA GLU A 165 -22.49 17.61 5.82
C GLU A 165 -22.55 16.48 6.87
N ASP A 166 -22.84 15.25 6.44
CA ASP A 166 -22.92 14.08 7.30
C ASP A 166 -22.34 12.82 6.62
N GLY A 167 -22.40 11.70 7.32
CA GLY A 167 -21.98 10.37 6.89
C GLY A 167 -21.28 9.63 8.03
N MET A 168 -20.98 8.34 7.86
CA MET A 168 -20.46 7.48 8.93
C MET A 168 -19.26 8.05 9.70
N PHE A 169 -18.34 8.75 9.02
CA PHE A 169 -17.15 9.38 9.62
C PHE A 169 -17.24 10.91 9.72
N GLY A 170 -18.44 11.45 9.55
CA GLY A 170 -18.70 12.89 9.57
C GLY A 170 -18.58 13.51 8.18
N PRO A 171 -18.45 14.85 8.12
CA PRO A 171 -18.39 15.59 6.86
C PRO A 171 -17.17 15.21 6.01
N GLY A 172 -17.34 15.00 4.70
CA GLY A 172 -16.22 14.79 3.79
C GLY A 172 -16.59 14.27 2.40
N VAL A 173 -15.59 13.86 1.63
CA VAL A 173 -15.77 13.13 0.36
C VAL A 173 -15.47 11.65 0.56
N TYR A 174 -16.45 10.82 0.21
CA TYR A 174 -16.45 9.38 0.45
C TYR A 174 -16.01 8.60 -0.81
N VAL A 175 -14.88 7.90 -0.73
CA VAL A 175 -14.33 7.13 -1.87
C VAL A 175 -13.93 5.72 -1.45
N SER A 176 -13.81 4.80 -2.39
CA SER A 176 -13.42 3.41 -2.12
C SER A 176 -12.31 2.91 -3.02
N ARG A 177 -11.47 2.00 -2.53
CA ARG A 177 -10.51 1.28 -3.37
C ARG A 177 -11.15 0.12 -4.16
N ASP A 178 -12.35 -0.32 -3.75
CA ASP A 178 -13.10 -1.35 -4.47
C ASP A 178 -14.12 -0.69 -5.43
N LEU A 179 -13.93 -0.93 -6.72
CA LEU A 179 -14.81 -0.45 -7.79
C LEU A 179 -16.24 -1.00 -7.66
N ARG A 180 -16.40 -2.29 -7.33
CA ARG A 180 -17.71 -2.96 -7.15
C ARG A 180 -18.43 -2.39 -5.94
N LYS A 181 -17.70 -2.07 -4.87
CA LYS A 181 -18.30 -1.38 -3.72
C LYS A 181 -18.77 0.01 -4.13
N ALA A 182 -17.92 0.81 -4.78
CA ALA A 182 -18.28 2.15 -5.19
C ALA A 182 -19.49 2.16 -6.14
N SER A 183 -19.58 1.21 -7.08
CA SER A 183 -20.70 1.13 -8.04
C SER A 183 -22.07 0.82 -7.42
N ARG A 184 -22.13 0.40 -6.15
CA ARG A 184 -23.39 0.19 -5.43
C ARG A 184 -24.01 1.50 -4.95
N TYR A 185 -23.24 2.59 -4.92
CA TYR A 185 -23.71 3.87 -4.39
C TYR A 185 -24.08 4.85 -5.52
N PRO A 186 -25.07 5.72 -5.28
CA PRO A 186 -25.88 5.78 -4.05
C PRO A 186 -26.98 4.70 -4.04
N LEU A 187 -27.35 4.22 -2.85
CA LEU A 187 -28.18 3.00 -2.69
C LEU A 187 -29.65 3.21 -3.08
N ASP A 188 -30.09 4.46 -3.07
CA ASP A 188 -31.43 4.95 -3.36
C ASP A 188 -31.72 5.19 -4.86
N LEU A 189 -30.71 5.07 -5.73
CA LEU A 189 -30.88 5.18 -7.18
C LEU A 189 -30.90 3.83 -7.87
N GLU A 190 -31.55 3.72 -9.03
CA GLU A 190 -31.50 2.51 -9.84
C GLU A 190 -30.13 2.31 -10.50
N LEU A 191 -29.79 1.06 -10.85
CA LEU A 191 -28.46 0.72 -11.36
C LEU A 191 -28.06 1.57 -12.59
N HIS A 192 -29.01 1.88 -13.47
CA HIS A 192 -28.77 2.62 -14.72
C HIS A 192 -28.55 4.13 -14.51
N GLU A 193 -28.90 4.66 -13.34
CA GLU A 193 -28.74 6.07 -12.97
C GLU A 193 -27.38 6.33 -12.30
N ARG A 194 -26.71 5.26 -11.85
CA ARG A 194 -25.43 5.30 -11.16
C ARG A 194 -24.26 5.36 -12.13
N VAL A 195 -23.24 6.10 -11.75
CA VAL A 195 -21.94 6.15 -12.41
C VAL A 195 -20.83 6.11 -11.38
N VAL A 196 -19.64 5.66 -11.79
CA VAL A 196 -18.46 5.65 -10.91
C VAL A 196 -17.38 6.56 -11.47
N LEU A 197 -16.88 7.45 -10.63
CA LEU A 197 -15.71 8.27 -10.92
C LEU A 197 -14.45 7.55 -10.44
N LYS A 198 -13.45 7.41 -11.32
CA LYS A 198 -12.10 6.97 -10.97
C LYS A 198 -11.25 8.20 -10.63
N LEU A 199 -10.64 8.20 -9.47
CA LEU A 199 -10.00 9.36 -8.86
C LEU A 199 -8.55 9.06 -8.51
N LYS A 200 -7.68 10.04 -8.71
CA LYS A 200 -6.32 10.06 -8.17
C LYS A 200 -6.38 10.88 -6.87
N VAL A 201 -6.23 10.22 -5.73
CA VAL A 201 -6.52 10.77 -4.40
C VAL A 201 -5.26 10.82 -3.55
N GLN A 202 -4.81 12.02 -3.19
CA GLN A 202 -3.78 12.22 -2.17
C GLN A 202 -4.42 12.15 -0.78
N VAL A 203 -3.97 11.25 0.08
CA VAL A 203 -4.64 10.97 1.36
C VAL A 203 -4.09 11.77 2.54
N GLY A 204 -2.90 12.37 2.44
CA GLY A 204 -2.33 13.14 3.54
C GLY A 204 -2.18 12.30 4.82
N LYS A 205 -2.36 12.92 5.99
CA LYS A 205 -2.32 12.22 7.28
C LYS A 205 -3.57 11.35 7.47
N VAL A 206 -3.40 10.03 7.50
CA VAL A 206 -4.50 9.06 7.63
C VAL A 206 -4.69 8.62 9.08
N ILE A 207 -5.94 8.54 9.55
CA ILE A 207 -6.32 7.84 10.78
C ILE A 207 -7.11 6.57 10.46
N LYS A 208 -6.78 5.48 11.17
CA LYS A 208 -7.58 4.26 11.17
C LYS A 208 -8.74 4.39 12.18
N ILE A 209 -9.97 4.14 11.74
CA ILE A 209 -11.17 4.12 12.57
C ILE A 209 -11.83 2.75 12.36
N ASP A 210 -11.69 1.86 13.34
CA ASP A 210 -11.97 0.42 13.19
C ASP A 210 -12.98 -0.14 14.20
N HIS A 211 -13.75 0.72 14.87
CA HIS A 211 -14.88 0.32 15.69
C HIS A 211 -15.84 1.49 15.92
N GLN A 212 -17.11 1.16 16.25
CA GLN A 212 -18.21 2.13 16.30
C GLN A 212 -17.97 3.26 17.30
N ASN A 213 -17.34 2.94 18.44
CA ASN A 213 -17.11 3.86 19.55
C ASN A 213 -15.75 4.55 19.50
N HIS A 214 -15.07 4.53 18.35
CA HIS A 214 -13.76 5.15 18.21
C HIS A 214 -13.85 6.66 18.50
N PRO A 215 -13.04 7.23 19.42
CA PRO A 215 -13.20 8.62 19.90
C PRO A 215 -13.06 9.65 18.78
N MET A 216 -12.26 9.34 17.77
CA MET A 216 -12.02 10.20 16.61
C MET A 216 -13.06 10.05 15.48
N LYS A 217 -14.06 9.16 15.60
CA LYS A 217 -14.97 8.76 14.50
C LYS A 217 -15.57 9.95 13.72
N LYS A 218 -15.92 11.03 14.43
CA LYS A 218 -16.50 12.25 13.86
C LYS A 218 -15.62 13.50 14.05
N LYS A 219 -14.45 13.37 14.69
CA LYS A 219 -13.61 14.49 15.13
C LYS A 219 -12.19 14.46 14.55
N TRP A 220 -11.81 13.41 13.84
CA TRP A 220 -10.46 13.20 13.31
C TRP A 220 -9.87 14.44 12.58
N HIS A 221 -10.71 15.20 11.89
CA HIS A 221 -10.28 16.42 11.21
C HIS A 221 -9.86 17.55 12.16
N ASP A 222 -10.49 17.67 13.33
CA ASP A 222 -10.13 18.64 14.38
C ASP A 222 -8.71 18.38 14.93
N TYR A 223 -8.24 17.14 14.77
CA TYR A 223 -6.92 16.69 15.22
C TYR A 223 -5.89 16.63 14.07
N GLY A 224 -6.18 17.31 12.96
CA GLY A 224 -5.24 17.52 11.86
C GLY A 224 -5.02 16.28 10.98
N TYR A 225 -5.94 15.32 10.99
CA TYR A 225 -5.94 14.23 10.00
C TYR A 225 -6.63 14.69 8.72
N ASP A 226 -6.04 14.37 7.57
CA ASP A 226 -6.58 14.68 6.25
C ASP A 226 -7.55 13.60 5.77
N THR A 227 -7.35 12.37 6.26
CA THR A 227 -8.12 11.20 5.85
C THR A 227 -8.53 10.30 7.02
N ALA A 228 -9.78 9.85 7.03
CA ALA A 228 -10.21 8.70 7.83
C ALA A 228 -10.35 7.42 6.99
N TRP A 229 -9.85 6.31 7.52
CA TRP A 229 -9.83 4.99 6.88
C TRP A 229 -10.41 3.92 7.80
N CYS A 230 -11.29 3.06 7.28
CA CYS A 230 -11.90 1.95 8.03
C CYS A 230 -11.56 0.61 7.38
N PRO A 231 -10.79 -0.29 8.01
CA PRO A 231 -10.39 -1.57 7.42
C PRO A 231 -11.59 -2.44 7.00
N ALA A 232 -11.37 -3.35 6.04
CA ALA A 232 -12.29 -4.47 5.83
C ALA A 232 -12.45 -5.27 7.13
N ASN A 233 -13.67 -5.78 7.36
CA ASN A 233 -14.04 -6.62 8.50
C ASN A 233 -14.09 -5.91 9.87
N CYS A 234 -14.06 -4.58 9.89
CA CYS A 234 -14.41 -3.80 11.06
C CYS A 234 -15.94 -3.86 11.30
N LEU A 235 -16.36 -3.97 12.57
CA LEU A 235 -17.75 -4.00 13.06
C LEU A 235 -18.63 -2.80 12.60
N MET A 236 -18.08 -1.82 11.90
CA MET A 236 -18.81 -0.66 11.40
C MET A 236 -19.41 -0.84 9.99
N VAL A 237 -19.04 -1.88 9.24
CA VAL A 237 -19.49 -2.06 7.86
C VAL A 237 -20.43 -3.26 7.76
N MET A 238 -21.75 -3.02 7.82
CA MET A 238 -22.79 -4.07 7.82
C MET A 238 -22.96 -4.83 6.49
N SER A 239 -22.06 -4.70 5.51
CA SER A 239 -22.32 -5.20 4.15
C SER A 239 -21.54 -6.44 3.71
N GLY A 240 -20.73 -7.07 4.59
CA GLY A 240 -20.09 -8.36 4.28
C GLY A 240 -19.25 -8.42 3.00
N LEU A 241 -18.90 -7.27 2.40
CA LEU A 241 -18.11 -7.14 1.19
C LEU A 241 -16.87 -6.30 1.48
N GLU A 242 -15.79 -6.66 0.79
CA GLU A 242 -14.45 -6.13 0.97
C GLU A 242 -14.36 -4.59 0.85
N GLU A 243 -13.67 -4.02 1.83
CA GLU A 243 -12.92 -2.76 1.81
C GLU A 243 -13.66 -1.43 1.60
N VAL A 244 -12.92 -0.33 1.57
CA VAL A 244 -13.01 0.74 2.57
C VAL A 244 -13.67 2.02 2.06
N LEU A 245 -14.35 2.73 2.96
CA LEU A 245 -14.84 4.08 2.79
C LEU A 245 -13.78 5.07 3.32
N LEU A 246 -13.08 5.76 2.42
CA LEU A 246 -12.04 6.73 2.73
C LEU A 246 -12.65 8.14 2.68
N LEU A 247 -12.43 8.93 3.73
CA LEU A 247 -13.05 10.25 3.89
C LEU A 247 -12.00 11.36 3.87
N LEU A 248 -12.09 12.31 2.95
CA LEU A 248 -11.14 13.43 2.82
C LEU A 248 -11.71 14.72 3.42
N TYR A 249 -10.92 15.42 4.26
CA TYR A 249 -11.32 16.68 4.90
C TYR A 249 -10.87 17.95 4.17
N ARG A 250 -9.76 17.89 3.41
CA ARG A 250 -9.21 19.07 2.71
C ARG A 250 -9.28 18.91 1.18
N PRO A 251 -10.20 19.62 0.49
CA PRO A 251 -10.27 19.63 -0.97
C PRO A 251 -9.15 20.42 -1.67
N THR A 252 -8.26 21.07 -0.90
CA THR A 252 -7.21 21.96 -1.44
C THR A 252 -5.93 21.23 -1.87
N GLY A 253 -5.73 19.98 -1.45
CA GLY A 253 -4.73 19.09 -2.08
C GLY A 253 -5.33 18.53 -3.36
N LEU A 254 -4.77 18.88 -4.51
CA LEU A 254 -5.29 18.54 -5.84
C LEU A 254 -5.90 17.12 -5.91
N LEU A 255 -7.23 17.05 -6.00
CA LEU A 255 -7.86 16.05 -6.87
C LEU A 255 -7.46 16.44 -8.29
N GLN A 256 -6.25 16.04 -8.72
CA GLN A 256 -5.81 16.28 -10.10
C GLN A 256 -6.87 15.66 -11.02
N LYS A 257 -7.57 16.53 -11.76
CA LYS A 257 -8.41 16.16 -12.91
C LYS A 257 -7.60 15.21 -13.78
N GLN A 258 -7.97 13.93 -13.79
CA GLN A 258 -7.48 13.00 -14.80
C GLN A 258 -8.57 12.00 -15.16
N THR A 259 -9.09 12.21 -16.36
CA THR A 259 -9.65 11.26 -17.33
C THR A 259 -10.73 10.31 -16.82
N ILE A 260 -11.97 10.68 -17.12
CA ILE A 260 -13.14 9.80 -17.11
C ILE A 260 -13.00 8.85 -18.31
N PHE A 261 -12.98 7.54 -18.07
CA PHE A 261 -13.43 6.62 -19.10
C PHE A 261 -14.95 6.67 -19.11
N SER A 262 -15.52 7.35 -20.11
CA SER A 262 -16.83 6.96 -20.62
C SER A 262 -16.69 5.60 -21.28
N ASN A 263 -17.72 4.77 -21.12
CA ASN A 263 -17.87 3.39 -21.60
C ASN A 263 -17.46 2.33 -20.58
N VAL A 264 -18.29 2.17 -19.56
CA VAL A 264 -18.68 0.83 -19.15
C VAL A 264 -20.20 0.75 -19.25
N CYS A 265 -20.68 0.50 -20.46
CA CYS A 265 -21.92 -0.23 -20.65
C CYS A 265 -21.67 -1.64 -20.11
N TYR A 266 -22.10 -1.95 -18.89
CA TYR A 266 -22.52 -3.32 -18.61
C TYR A 266 -23.98 -3.39 -19.01
N LEU A 267 -24.18 -3.73 -20.29
CA LEU A 267 -25.43 -4.32 -20.75
C LEU A 267 -25.52 -5.68 -20.03
N PHE A 268 -26.14 -5.72 -18.85
CA PHE A 268 -26.74 -6.97 -18.39
C PHE A 268 -28.11 -7.04 -19.07
N CYS A 269 -28.12 -7.53 -20.30
CA CYS A 269 -29.31 -8.23 -20.79
C CYS A 269 -29.25 -9.63 -20.21
N VAL A 270 -30.38 -10.01 -19.61
CA VAL A 270 -30.86 -11.30 -19.09
C VAL A 270 -30.00 -12.52 -19.41
#